data_AF-A0A6C2YL48-F1
#
_entry.id   AF-A0A6C2YL48-F1
#
_cell.length_a   1.000
_cell.length_b   1.000
_cell.length_c   1.000
_cell.angle_alpha   90.00
_cell.angle_beta   90.00
_cell.angle_gamma   90.00
#
_symmetry.space_group_name_H-M   'P 1'
#
loop_
_entity.id
_entity.type
_entity.pdbx_description
1 polymer ?
#
loop_
_entity_poly.entity_id
_entity_poly.type
_entity_poly.pdbx_seq_one_letter_code
_entity_poly.pdbx_strand_id
1 'polypeptide(L)'
;MFPCPACGHLTIETQHDWDICPVCFWEDDVGLNGRDDVTSPANRDMSLAQAQANYYRFGAIDLQFTEQVRPPTAEESRPEGWVMLPKAVSLLRESQLRRTEM
;
A
#
# COMPACT_ATOMS: atom_id res chain seq x y z
N MET A 1 -16.83 -4.44 -1.80
CA MET A 1 -15.58 -3.74 -1.46
C MET A 1 -14.56 -4.76 -1.00
N PHE A 2 -13.36 -4.66 -1.52
CA PHE A 2 -12.21 -5.52 -1.23
C PHE A 2 -11.09 -4.69 -0.60
N PRO A 3 -10.25 -5.30 0.26
CA PRO A 3 -9.17 -4.58 0.88
C PRO A 3 -8.12 -4.23 -0.17
N CYS A 4 -7.75 -2.96 -0.27
CA CYS A 4 -6.60 -2.55 -1.06
C CYS A 4 -5.35 -3.28 -0.55
N PRO A 5 -4.57 -3.92 -1.42
CA PRO A 5 -3.43 -4.72 -0.97
C PRO A 5 -2.33 -3.86 -0.32
N ALA A 6 -2.24 -2.57 -0.67
CA ALA A 6 -1.22 -1.66 -0.15
C ALA A 6 -1.59 -1.04 1.21
N CYS A 7 -2.85 -0.66 1.46
CA CYS A 7 -3.22 0.01 2.71
C CYS A 7 -4.15 -0.82 3.62
N GLY A 8 -4.79 -1.85 3.08
CA GLY A 8 -5.71 -2.73 3.78
C GLY A 8 -7.13 -2.21 3.97
N HIS A 9 -7.39 -0.95 3.63
CA HIS A 9 -8.74 -0.39 3.72
C HIS A 9 -9.64 -0.93 2.61
N LEU A 10 -10.92 -1.12 2.92
CA LEU A 10 -11.93 -1.66 2.00
C LEU A 10 -12.34 -0.60 0.96
N THR A 11 -11.52 -0.39 -0.07
CA THR A 11 -11.69 0.70 -1.03
C THR A 11 -11.83 0.27 -2.48
N ILE A 12 -11.54 -1.00 -2.79
CA ILE A 12 -11.63 -1.52 -4.16
C ILE A 12 -13.05 -2.02 -4.39
N GLU A 13 -13.77 -1.45 -5.36
CA GLU A 13 -15.16 -1.83 -5.61
C GLU A 13 -15.22 -3.16 -6.36
N THR A 14 -14.42 -3.27 -7.41
CA THR A 14 -14.31 -4.45 -8.26
C THR A 14 -12.86 -4.91 -8.28
N GLN A 15 -12.60 -6.15 -7.84
CA GLN A 15 -11.26 -6.71 -8.00
C GLN A 15 -10.94 -6.79 -9.48
N HIS A 16 -9.70 -6.46 -9.81
CA HIS A 16 -9.14 -6.62 -11.13
C HIS A 16 -9.64 -5.66 -12.21
N ASP A 17 -10.08 -4.46 -11.80
CA ASP A 17 -10.60 -3.43 -12.70
C ASP A 17 -9.74 -2.15 -12.74
N TRP A 18 -8.45 -2.25 -12.39
CA TRP A 18 -7.50 -1.12 -12.42
C TRP A 18 -7.92 0.07 -11.53
N ASP A 19 -8.74 -0.20 -10.50
CA ASP A 19 -9.17 0.81 -9.54
C ASP A 19 -7.97 1.42 -8.81
N ILE A 20 -7.94 2.75 -8.71
CA ILE A 20 -6.96 3.48 -7.89
C ILE A 20 -7.54 3.68 -6.50
N CYS A 21 -6.87 3.15 -5.49
CA CYS A 21 -7.29 3.29 -4.11
C CYS A 21 -7.22 4.78 -3.68
N PRO A 22 -8.34 5.42 -3.29
CA PRO A 22 -8.35 6.83 -2.88
C PRO A 22 -7.65 7.09 -1.53
N VAL A 23 -7.35 6.03 -0.77
CA VAL A 23 -6.71 6.12 0.55
C VAL A 23 -5.19 6.12 0.46
N CYS A 24 -4.61 5.47 -0.54
CA CYS A 24 -3.15 5.35 -0.64
C CYS A 24 -2.57 5.57 -2.03
N PHE A 25 -3.42 5.68 -3.07
CA PHE A 25 -3.06 5.85 -4.48
C PHE A 25 -2.45 4.63 -5.17
N TRP A 26 -2.65 3.42 -4.62
CA TRP A 26 -2.28 2.17 -5.29
C TRP A 26 -3.32 1.79 -6.34
N GLU A 27 -2.87 1.56 -7.58
CA GLU A 27 -3.67 0.96 -8.64
C GLU A 27 -3.72 -0.57 -8.45
N ASP A 28 -4.91 -1.15 -8.53
CA ASP A 28 -5.14 -2.60 -8.47
C ASP A 28 -4.57 -3.34 -9.69
N ASP A 29 -3.24 -3.39 -9.77
CA ASP A 29 -2.49 -4.07 -10.82
C ASP A 29 -2.54 -5.59 -10.59
N VAL A 30 -3.47 -6.19 -11.33
CA VAL A 30 -3.86 -7.60 -11.31
C VAL A 30 -2.72 -8.55 -11.63
N GLY A 31 -1.65 -8.06 -12.27
CA GLY A 31 -0.48 -8.86 -12.65
C GLY A 31 0.40 -9.28 -11.46
N LEU A 32 0.16 -8.71 -10.28
CA LEU A 32 1.02 -8.93 -9.11
C LEU A 32 0.66 -10.15 -8.26
N ASN A 33 -0.57 -10.70 -8.33
CA ASN A 33 -0.99 -11.99 -7.73
C ASN A 33 -0.31 -12.38 -6.40
N GLY A 34 -0.18 -11.45 -5.45
CA GLY A 34 0.41 -11.73 -4.13
C GLY A 34 1.93 -11.94 -4.11
N ARG A 35 2.64 -11.61 -5.19
CA ARG A 35 4.11 -11.58 -5.24
C ARG A 35 4.62 -10.30 -4.61
N ASP A 36 5.36 -10.42 -3.53
CA ASP A 36 5.89 -9.31 -2.72
C ASP A 36 7.23 -8.76 -3.25
N ASP A 37 7.79 -9.39 -4.27
CA ASP A 37 9.05 -9.05 -4.91
C ASP A 37 8.92 -8.55 -6.34
N VAL A 38 7.73 -8.63 -6.93
CA VAL A 38 7.47 -8.09 -8.27
C VAL A 38 7.02 -6.64 -8.16
N THR A 39 7.57 -5.81 -9.05
CA THR A 39 7.24 -4.40 -9.18
C THR A 39 6.12 -4.19 -10.18
N SER A 40 5.26 -3.21 -9.93
CA SER A 40 4.21 -2.81 -10.89
C SER A 40 4.63 -1.54 -11.63
N PRO A 41 4.71 -1.57 -12.97
CA PRO A 41 4.97 -0.37 -13.77
C PRO A 41 3.91 0.72 -13.58
N ALA A 42 2.64 0.33 -13.40
CA ALA A 42 1.55 1.25 -13.09
C ALA A 42 1.76 1.95 -11.74
N ASN A 43 2.33 1.23 -10.77
CA ASN A 43 2.65 1.74 -9.45
C ASN A 43 4.10 2.21 -9.32
N ARG A 44 4.64 2.87 -10.35
CA ARG A 44 5.98 3.48 -10.39
C ARG A 44 7.13 2.52 -10.12
N ASP A 45 7.02 1.31 -10.65
CA ASP A 45 7.99 0.23 -10.43
C ASP A 45 8.21 -0.09 -8.94
N MET A 46 7.20 0.15 -8.09
CA MET A 46 7.22 -0.27 -6.69
C MET A 46 6.66 -1.69 -6.54
N SER A 47 7.27 -2.44 -5.62
CA SER A 47 6.68 -3.67 -5.08
C SER A 47 5.58 -3.36 -4.08
N LEU A 48 4.68 -4.32 -3.88
CA LEU A 48 3.60 -4.20 -2.90
C LEU A 48 4.15 -3.98 -1.47
N ALA A 49 5.27 -4.62 -1.12
CA ALA A 49 5.91 -4.45 0.18
C ALA A 49 6.43 -3.02 0.39
N GLN A 50 6.99 -2.39 -0.65
CA GLN A 50 7.41 -0.98 -0.61
C GLN A 50 6.19 -0.07 -0.45
N ALA A 51 5.11 -0.31 -1.19
CA ALA A 51 3.88 0.46 -1.08
C ALA A 51 3.25 0.39 0.32
N GLN A 52 3.16 -0.79 0.93
CA GLN A 52 2.70 -0.96 2.31
C GLN A 52 3.57 -0.18 3.32
N ALA A 53 4.89 -0.30 3.20
CA ALA A 53 5.82 0.42 4.06
C ALA A 53 5.73 1.94 3.87
N ASN A 54 5.56 2.40 2.63
CA ASN A 54 5.43 3.82 2.31
C ASN A 54 4.10 4.39 2.81
N TYR A 55 2.98 3.70 2.60
CA TYR A 55 1.70 4.12 3.14
C TYR A 55 1.76 4.29 4.66
N TYR A 56 2.39 3.34 5.37
CA TYR A 56 2.59 3.46 6.81
C TYR A 56 3.43 4.70 7.21
N ARG A 57 4.38 5.12 6.38
CA ARG A 57 5.23 6.30 6.65
C ARG A 57 4.61 7.62 6.24
N PHE A 58 3.89 7.64 5.12
CA PHE A 58 3.55 8.87 4.39
C PHE A 58 2.05 9.09 4.27
N GLY A 59 1.22 8.07 4.55
CA GLY A 59 -0.21 8.10 4.24
C GLY A 59 -0.53 7.89 2.75
N ALA A 60 0.48 7.69 1.91
CA ALA A 60 0.37 7.37 0.48
C ALA A 60 1.48 6.40 0.06
N ILE A 61 1.34 5.72 -1.08
CA ILE A 61 2.37 4.78 -1.56
C ILE A 61 3.66 5.48 -2.00
N ASP A 62 3.61 6.77 -2.27
CA ASP A 62 4.74 7.62 -2.63
C ASP A 62 4.47 9.05 -2.13
N LEU A 63 5.53 9.78 -1.75
CA LEU A 63 5.42 11.16 -1.26
C LEU A 63 4.74 12.10 -2.26
N GLN A 64 4.92 11.86 -3.56
CA GLN A 64 4.31 12.69 -4.59
C GLN A 64 2.78 12.53 -4.68
N PHE A 65 2.22 11.49 -4.07
CA PHE A 65 0.79 11.19 -4.10
C PHE A 65 0.03 11.68 -2.87
N THR A 66 0.69 12.40 -1.96
CA THR A 66 0.10 12.83 -0.69
C THR A 66 -1.05 13.81 -0.85
N GLU A 67 -1.11 14.54 -1.97
CA GLU A 67 -2.21 15.47 -2.30
C GLU A 67 -3.37 14.80 -3.04
N GLN A 68 -3.20 13.53 -3.47
CA GLN A 68 -4.17 12.76 -4.25
C GLN A 68 -4.93 11.73 -3.39
N VAL A 69 -4.61 11.65 -2.10
CA VAL A 69 -5.22 10.71 -1.15
C VAL A 69 -6.13 11.41 -0.15
N ARG A 70 -7.04 10.63 0.43
CA ARG A 70 -7.88 11.04 1.56
C ARG A 70 -7.79 10.03 2.71
N PRO A 71 -8.15 10.41 3.94
CA PRO A 71 -8.38 9.45 5.00
C PRO A 71 -9.45 8.41 4.61
N PRO A 72 -9.36 7.17 5.14
CA PRO A 72 -10.43 6.18 4.99
C PRO A 72 -11.70 6.64 5.72
N THR A 73 -12.88 6.29 5.21
CA THR A 73 -14.15 6.47 5.93
C THR A 73 -14.30 5.42 7.05
N ALA A 74 -15.33 5.56 7.88
CA ALA A 74 -15.62 4.60 8.94
C ALA A 74 -15.95 3.20 8.39
N GLU A 75 -16.60 3.14 7.23
CA GLU A 75 -17.01 1.92 6.54
C GLU A 75 -15.83 1.23 5.84
N GLU A 76 -14.76 1.97 5.51
CA GLU A 76 -13.54 1.46 4.86
C GLU A 76 -12.53 0.89 5.87
N SER A 77 -13.02 0.38 7.01
CA SER A 77 -12.19 -0.27 8.02
C SER A 77 -11.42 -1.47 7.44
N ARG A 78 -10.24 -1.77 8.00
CA ARG A 78 -9.48 -2.95 7.56
C ARG A 78 -10.20 -4.21 8.03
N PRO A 79 -10.31 -5.24 7.17
CA PRO A 79 -10.92 -6.50 7.60
C PRO A 79 -10.08 -7.15 8.70
N GLU A 80 -10.74 -7.90 9.58
CA GLU A 80 -10.07 -8.67 10.62
C GLU A 80 -9.01 -9.59 10.01
N GLY A 81 -7.83 -9.64 10.62
CA GLY A 81 -6.70 -10.45 10.15
C GLY A 81 -5.89 -9.84 9.01
N TRP A 82 -6.21 -8.64 8.51
CA TRP A 82 -5.33 -7.94 7.57
C TRP A 82 -3.99 -7.61 8.24
N VAL A 83 -2.89 -8.01 7.60
CA VAL A 83 -1.52 -7.74 8.06
C VAL A 83 -0.65 -7.28 6.90
N MET A 84 0.36 -6.47 7.22
CA MET A 84 1.41 -6.13 6.26
C MET A 84 2.24 -7.38 5.93
N LEU A 85 2.77 -7.41 4.71
CA LEU A 85 3.73 -8.39 4.25
C LEU A 85 4.98 -8.37 5.16
N PRO A 86 5.58 -9.53 5.46
CA PRO A 86 6.81 -9.59 6.26
C PRO A 86 7.91 -8.67 5.75
N LYS A 87 8.08 -8.59 4.42
CA LYS A 87 9.05 -7.71 3.78
C LYS A 87 8.76 -6.23 4.03
N ALA A 88 7.50 -5.81 4.04
CA ALA A 88 7.12 -4.43 4.38
C ALA A 88 7.52 -4.08 5.82
N VAL A 89 7.30 -5.03 6.75
CA VAL A 89 7.71 -4.88 8.16
C VAL A 89 9.23 -4.75 8.27
N SER A 90 10.01 -5.56 7.54
CA SER A 90 11.47 -5.47 7.51
C SER A 90 11.94 -4.10 7.00
N LEU A 91 11.37 -3.62 5.89
CA LEU A 91 11.69 -2.30 5.32
C LEU A 91 11.44 -1.17 6.33
N LEU A 92 10.35 -1.23 7.09
CA LEU A 92 10.04 -0.26 8.14
C LEU A 92 11.10 -0.26 9.24
N ARG A 93 11.49 -1.44 9.73
CA ARG A 93 12.52 -1.59 10.78
C ARG A 93 13.87 -1.06 10.33
N GLU A 94 14.32 -1.42 9.14
CA GLU A 94 15.59 -0.95 8.59
C GLU A 94 15.65 0.58 8.47
N SER A 95 14.54 1.23 8.10
CA SER A 95 14.48 2.69 8.04
C SER A 95 14.51 3.39 9.40
N GLN A 96 14.10 2.69 10.46
CA GLN A 96 14.20 3.20 11.83
C GLN A 96 15.65 3.08 12.32
N LEU A 97 16.31 1.94 12.07
CA LEU A 97 17.72 1.72 12.38
C LEU A 97 18.63 2.76 11.72
N ARG A 98 18.44 3.02 10.41
CA ARG A 98 19.23 4.04 9.69
C ARG A 98 19.05 5.47 10.22
N ARG A 99 17.93 5.77 10.90
CA ARG A 99 17.68 7.09 11.52
C ARG A 99 18.30 7.21 12.92
N THR A 100 18.60 6.10 13.58
CA THR A 100 19.22 6.08 14.91
C THR A 100 20.75 6.06 14.86
N GLU A 101 21.34 5.76 13.71
CA GLU A 101 22.79 5.70 13.48
C GLU A 101 23.38 7.02 12.92
N MET A 102 22.55 8.06 12.77
CA MET A 102 22.91 9.36 12.19
C MET A 102 22.74 10.47 13.23
#